data_AF-A0A1Y6G9W9-F1
#
_entry.id   AF-A0A1Y6G9W9-F1
#
_cell.length_a   1.000
_cell.length_b   1.000
_cell.length_c   1.000
_cell.angle_alpha   90.00
_cell.angle_beta   90.00
_cell.angle_gamma   90.00
#
_symmetry.space_group_name_H-M   'P 1'
#
loop_
_entity.id
_entity.type
_entity.pdbx_description
1 polymer ?
#
loop_
_entity_poly.entity_id
_entity_poly.type
_entity_poly.pdbx_seq_one_letter_code
_entity_poly.pdbx_strand_id
1 'polypeptide(L)'
;MSELKLINTYKNELQNYSLAQLRYISEEAVWSIGQMYDHLILVGHEYLDNMETCATLNDEQPLGKTEFGEHLYKIGGFPPIKIKLPDELNAPPNNSYSKDDLISRIDQVILRLSQWESKVDNINPNYKVEHGGSGWLNAREWYDLVGMHFRHHLRQKDELEQRLVK
;
A
#
# COMPACT_ATOMS: atom_id res chain seq x y z
N MET A 1 -14.56 -2.81 -8.04
CA MET A 1 -13.40 -3.59 -8.53
C MET A 1 -12.82 -4.28 -7.30
N SER A 2 -12.56 -5.59 -7.30
CA SER A 2 -11.92 -6.23 -6.14
C SER A 2 -10.48 -5.70 -5.98
N GLU A 3 -9.95 -5.66 -4.76
CA GLU A 3 -8.59 -5.15 -4.49
C GLU A 3 -7.53 -5.91 -5.29
N LEU A 4 -7.66 -7.24 -5.35
CA LEU A 4 -6.81 -8.08 -6.17
C LEU A 4 -6.84 -7.71 -7.65
N LYS A 5 -8.00 -7.31 -8.19
CA LYS A 5 -8.09 -6.87 -9.59
C LYS A 5 -7.32 -5.58 -9.81
N LEU A 6 -7.37 -4.62 -8.89
CA LEU A 6 -6.60 -3.38 -8.97
C LEU A 6 -5.09 -3.65 -8.93
N ILE A 7 -4.62 -4.47 -7.98
CA ILE A 7 -3.20 -4.78 -7.83
C ILE A 7 -2.68 -5.56 -9.06
N ASN A 8 -3.50 -6.45 -9.63
CA ASN A 8 -3.19 -7.09 -10.91
C ASN A 8 -3.11 -6.09 -12.07
N THR A 9 -3.95 -5.05 -12.09
CA THR A 9 -3.82 -3.96 -13.08
C THR A 9 -2.48 -3.27 -12.95
N TYR A 10 -2.06 -2.86 -11.74
CA TYR A 10 -0.73 -2.29 -11.50
C TYR A 10 0.39 -3.20 -12.00
N LYS A 11 0.31 -4.52 -11.73
CA LYS A 11 1.26 -5.52 -12.24
C LYS A 11 1.33 -5.51 -13.76
N ASN A 12 0.18 -5.58 -14.43
CA ASN A 12 0.12 -5.66 -15.89
C ASN A 12 0.63 -4.37 -16.54
N GLU A 13 0.36 -3.22 -15.94
CA GLU A 13 0.83 -1.91 -16.43
C GLU A 13 2.35 -1.75 -16.39
N LEU A 14 3.08 -2.48 -15.52
CA LEU A 14 4.55 -2.47 -15.53
C LEU A 14 5.13 -2.87 -16.89
N GLN A 15 4.40 -3.66 -17.68
CA GLN A 15 4.82 -4.01 -19.04
C GLN A 15 4.91 -2.81 -19.97
N ASN A 16 4.11 -1.77 -19.73
CA ASN A 16 4.01 -0.58 -20.58
C ASN A 16 5.17 0.40 -20.41
N TYR A 17 5.98 0.27 -19.36
CA TYR A 17 7.11 1.18 -19.11
C TYR A 17 8.45 0.59 -19.56
N SER A 18 9.30 1.39 -20.17
CA SER A 18 10.73 1.09 -20.28
C SER A 18 11.44 1.29 -18.93
N LEU A 19 12.63 0.71 -18.77
CA LEU A 19 13.45 0.93 -17.58
C LEU A 19 13.79 2.43 -17.38
N ALA A 20 14.00 3.15 -18.48
CA ALA A 20 14.25 4.59 -18.45
C ALA A 20 13.03 5.37 -17.92
N GLN A 21 11.81 5.02 -18.35
CA GLN A 21 10.58 5.63 -17.85
C GLN A 21 10.34 5.31 -16.37
N LEU A 22 10.57 4.07 -15.93
CA LEU A 22 10.46 3.69 -14.51
C LEU A 22 11.39 4.53 -13.63
N ARG A 23 12.60 4.85 -14.13
CA ARG A 23 13.62 5.58 -13.37
C ARG A 23 13.55 7.10 -13.53
N TYR A 24 12.71 7.60 -14.43
CA TYR A 24 12.65 9.02 -14.77
C TYR A 24 12.13 9.85 -13.60
N ILE A 25 12.92 10.84 -13.19
CA ILE A 25 12.57 11.84 -12.17
C ILE A 25 12.42 13.16 -12.90
N SER A 26 11.20 13.71 -12.89
CA SER A 26 10.89 14.94 -13.62
C SER A 26 11.48 16.21 -12.98
N GLU A 27 11.46 16.28 -11.65
CA GLU A 27 11.85 17.43 -10.85
C GLU A 27 12.37 16.96 -9.47
N GLU A 28 13.09 17.83 -8.78
CA GLU A 28 13.53 17.57 -7.41
C GLU A 28 12.32 17.27 -6.49
N ALA A 29 12.49 16.31 -5.57
CA ALA A 29 11.44 15.83 -4.64
C ALA A 29 10.19 15.17 -5.28
N VAL A 30 10.12 15.04 -6.61
CA VAL A 30 9.07 14.27 -7.30
C VAL A 30 9.55 12.83 -7.49
N TRP A 31 8.76 11.86 -7.04
CA TRP A 31 9.07 10.44 -7.22
C TRP A 31 9.04 10.05 -8.70
N SER A 32 9.88 9.09 -9.08
CA SER A 32 9.68 8.35 -10.33
C SER A 32 8.49 7.39 -10.22
N ILE A 33 8.05 6.86 -11.37
CA ILE A 33 7.07 5.75 -11.38
C ILE A 33 7.63 4.53 -10.62
N GLY A 34 8.91 4.21 -10.80
CA GLY A 34 9.58 3.12 -10.09
C GLY A 34 9.57 3.29 -8.57
N GLN A 35 9.79 4.51 -8.07
CA GLN A 35 9.72 4.82 -6.64
C GLN A 35 8.29 4.71 -6.10
N MET A 36 7.29 5.16 -6.86
CA MET A 36 5.89 4.97 -6.48
C MET A 36 5.53 3.49 -6.38
N TYR A 37 5.96 2.67 -7.34
CA TYR A 37 5.75 1.22 -7.29
C TYR A 37 6.48 0.57 -6.11
N ASP A 38 7.73 0.95 -5.84
CA ASP A 38 8.46 0.46 -4.68
C ASP A 38 7.73 0.77 -3.36
N HIS A 39 7.23 1.99 -3.22
CA HIS A 39 6.43 2.42 -2.08
C HIS A 39 5.16 1.57 -1.91
N LEU A 40 4.38 1.41 -2.99
CA LEU A 40 3.16 0.59 -3.00
C LEU A 40 3.41 -0.83 -2.49
N ILE A 41 4.48 -1.44 -2.97
CA ILE A 41 4.86 -2.81 -2.64
C ILE A 41 5.34 -2.91 -1.19
N LEU A 42 6.24 -2.01 -0.79
CA LEU A 42 6.84 -2.03 0.55
C LEU A 42 5.77 -1.83 1.63
N VAL A 43 4.94 -0.81 1.49
CA VAL A 43 3.85 -0.51 2.44
C VAL A 43 2.77 -1.59 2.38
N GLY A 44 2.48 -2.14 1.19
CA GLY A 44 1.58 -3.29 1.06
C GLY A 44 2.05 -4.50 1.86
N HIS A 45 3.35 -4.78 1.88
CA HIS A 45 3.93 -5.83 2.73
C HIS A 45 3.88 -5.48 4.21
N GLU A 46 4.20 -4.25 4.60
CA GLU A 46 4.10 -3.80 5.99
C GLU A 46 2.68 -4.00 6.55
N TYR A 47 1.64 -3.67 5.78
CA TYR A 47 0.26 -3.86 6.20
C TYR A 47 -0.09 -5.35 6.36
N LEU A 48 0.40 -6.19 5.46
CA LEU A 48 0.22 -7.64 5.56
C LEU A 48 0.99 -8.23 6.75
N ASP A 49 2.18 -7.71 7.08
CA ASP A 49 2.95 -8.13 8.26
C ASP A 49 2.18 -7.82 9.55
N ASN A 50 1.55 -6.65 9.65
CA ASN A 50 0.72 -6.27 10.79
C ASN A 50 -0.58 -7.10 10.88
N MET A 51 -1.21 -7.40 9.74
CA MET A 51 -2.34 -8.32 9.68
C MET A 51 -1.96 -9.73 10.16
N GLU A 52 -0.83 -10.27 9.69
CA GLU A 52 -0.30 -11.56 10.11
C GLU A 52 0.07 -11.56 11.60
N THR A 53 0.57 -10.44 12.11
CA THR A 53 0.81 -10.25 13.54
C THR A 53 -0.49 -10.37 14.33
N CYS A 54 -1.58 -9.72 13.90
CA CYS A 54 -2.90 -9.87 14.54
C CYS A 54 -3.34 -11.34 14.63
N ALA A 55 -3.01 -12.16 13.63
CA ALA A 55 -3.35 -13.58 13.59
C ALA A 55 -2.57 -14.44 14.61
N THR A 56 -1.48 -13.92 15.17
CA THR A 56 -0.62 -14.63 16.14
C THR A 56 -0.78 -14.15 17.58
N LEU A 57 -1.53 -13.05 17.80
CA LEU A 57 -1.80 -12.52 19.13
C LEU A 57 -2.71 -13.45 19.94
N ASN A 58 -2.53 -13.39 21.26
CA ASN A 58 -3.39 -14.07 22.23
C ASN A 58 -4.01 -13.11 23.25
N ASP A 59 -3.57 -11.84 23.25
CA ASP A 59 -4.05 -10.80 24.14
C ASP A 59 -4.91 -9.81 23.36
N GLU A 60 -6.05 -9.46 23.93
CA GLU A 60 -6.97 -8.48 23.35
C GLU A 60 -6.47 -7.05 23.59
N GLN A 61 -6.71 -6.19 22.61
CA GLN A 61 -6.44 -4.77 22.67
C GLN A 61 -7.75 -3.96 22.69
N PRO A 62 -8.09 -3.31 23.83
CA PRO A 62 -9.32 -2.54 23.95
C PRO A 62 -9.28 -1.20 23.19
N LEU A 63 -8.10 -0.64 22.91
CA LEU A 63 -7.98 0.62 22.19
C LEU A 63 -8.47 0.49 20.74
N GLY A 64 -8.94 1.61 20.20
CA GLY A 64 -9.53 1.71 18.87
C GLY A 64 -8.70 2.58 17.92
N LYS A 65 -9.32 2.93 16.79
CA LYS A 65 -8.73 3.82 15.81
C LYS A 65 -8.67 5.24 16.35
N THR A 66 -7.77 6.04 15.76
CA THR A 66 -7.82 7.49 15.88
C THR A 66 -9.01 8.04 15.10
N GLU A 67 -9.35 9.33 15.29
CA GLU A 67 -10.37 10.00 14.48
C GLU A 67 -10.07 9.92 12.97
N PHE A 68 -8.79 10.01 12.60
CA PHE A 68 -8.34 9.82 11.23
C PHE A 68 -8.60 8.39 10.73
N GLY A 69 -8.29 7.37 11.54
CA GLY A 69 -8.58 5.98 11.21
C GLY A 69 -10.08 5.75 11.03
N GLU A 70 -10.92 6.22 11.96
CA GLU A 70 -12.38 6.14 11.84
C GLU A 70 -12.89 6.79 10.56
N HIS A 71 -12.37 7.97 10.21
CA HIS A 71 -12.73 8.65 8.96
C HIS A 71 -12.32 7.83 7.72
N LEU A 72 -11.08 7.32 7.69
CA LEU A 72 -10.51 6.53 6.59
C LEU A 72 -11.38 5.31 6.29
N TYR A 73 -11.74 4.53 7.31
CA TYR A 73 -12.59 3.34 7.13
C TYR A 73 -14.04 3.70 6.80
N LYS A 74 -14.57 4.80 7.35
CA LYS A 74 -15.91 5.30 7.02
C LYS A 74 -16.05 5.68 5.53
N ILE A 75 -15.00 6.25 4.92
CA ILE A 75 -15.01 6.62 3.49
C ILE A 75 -14.43 5.53 2.58
N GLY A 76 -13.93 4.42 3.14
CA GLY A 76 -13.39 3.29 2.40
C GLY A 76 -12.02 3.53 1.75
N GLY A 77 -11.24 4.50 2.25
CA GLY A 77 -9.92 4.80 1.72
C GLY A 77 -9.30 6.10 2.24
N PHE A 78 -8.09 6.38 1.79
CA PHE A 78 -7.41 7.63 2.10
C PHE A 78 -8.12 8.83 1.43
N PRO A 79 -8.26 9.97 2.13
CA PRO A 79 -8.87 11.16 1.55
C PRO A 79 -8.09 11.63 0.31
N PRO A 80 -8.75 12.31 -0.64
CA PRO A 80 -8.13 12.67 -1.90
C PRO A 80 -7.18 13.89 -1.80
N ILE A 81 -6.34 13.94 -0.78
CA ILE A 81 -5.38 15.02 -0.49
C ILE A 81 -3.94 14.48 -0.49
N LYS A 82 -2.94 15.36 -0.61
CA LYS A 82 -1.53 14.97 -0.45
C LYS A 82 -1.24 14.84 1.04
N ILE A 83 -0.86 13.63 1.47
CA ILE A 83 -0.45 13.35 2.84
C ILE A 83 1.06 13.54 2.92
N LYS A 84 1.52 14.48 3.74
CA LYS A 84 2.95 14.67 4.01
C LYS A 84 3.29 14.03 5.36
N LEU A 85 4.17 13.03 5.35
CA LEU A 85 4.74 12.47 6.56
C LEU A 85 5.80 13.43 7.15
N PRO A 86 6.10 13.32 8.46
CA PRO A 86 7.29 13.93 9.05
C PRO A 86 8.54 13.60 8.23
N ASP A 87 9.49 14.54 8.13
CA ASP A 87 10.64 14.39 7.23
C ASP A 87 11.50 13.16 7.60
N GLU A 88 11.52 12.75 8.87
CA GLU A 88 12.21 11.54 9.36
C GLU A 88 11.61 10.24 8.81
N LEU A 89 10.33 10.27 8.43
CA LEU A 89 9.57 9.14 7.89
C LEU A 89 9.39 9.23 6.37
N ASN A 90 10.00 10.22 5.72
CA ASN A 90 9.77 10.56 4.32
C ASN A 90 11.02 10.34 3.45
N ALA A 91 11.84 9.35 3.80
CA ALA A 91 12.96 8.93 2.95
C ALA A 91 12.42 8.48 1.57
N PRO A 92 13.07 8.87 0.46
CA PRO A 92 12.57 8.53 -0.87
C PRO A 92 12.60 7.01 -1.09
N PRO A 93 11.57 6.44 -1.74
CA PRO A 93 11.57 5.03 -2.09
C PRO A 93 12.72 4.67 -3.04
N ASN A 94 13.01 3.38 -3.18
CA ASN A 94 14.08 2.88 -4.02
C ASN A 94 13.74 3.03 -5.52
N ASN A 95 14.67 3.62 -6.29
CA ASN A 95 14.54 3.78 -7.75
C ASN A 95 15.42 2.81 -8.57
N SER A 96 16.07 1.83 -7.93
CA SER A 96 17.05 0.95 -8.59
C SER A 96 16.43 -0.32 -9.19
N TYR A 97 15.24 -0.72 -8.75
CA TYR A 97 14.61 -1.97 -9.17
C TYR A 97 14.40 -2.03 -10.69
N SER A 98 14.60 -3.23 -11.25
CA SER A 98 14.20 -3.52 -12.61
C SER A 98 12.69 -3.74 -12.71
N LYS A 99 12.16 -3.79 -13.94
CA LYS A 99 10.77 -4.16 -14.18
C LYS A 99 10.44 -5.53 -13.59
N ASP A 100 11.31 -6.52 -13.82
CA ASP A 100 11.09 -7.90 -13.37
C ASP A 100 11.14 -8.01 -11.84
N ASP A 101 12.00 -7.22 -11.18
CA ASP A 101 12.01 -7.13 -9.71
C ASP A 101 10.67 -6.59 -9.18
N LEU A 102 10.15 -5.51 -9.78
CA LEU A 102 8.86 -4.93 -9.35
C LEU A 102 7.70 -5.91 -9.60
N ILE A 103 7.69 -6.61 -10.74
CA ILE A 103 6.68 -7.63 -11.04
C ILE A 103 6.72 -8.75 -10.00
N SER A 104 7.90 -9.31 -9.74
CA SER A 104 8.10 -10.39 -8.78
C SER A 104 7.64 -9.99 -7.37
N ARG A 105 7.95 -8.76 -6.95
CA ARG A 105 7.52 -8.26 -5.64
C ARG A 105 6.02 -7.98 -5.56
N ILE A 106 5.39 -7.43 -6.60
CA ILE A 106 3.91 -7.32 -6.62
C ILE A 106 3.25 -8.70 -6.57
N ASP A 107 3.82 -9.69 -7.25
CA ASP A 107 3.31 -11.06 -7.18
C ASP A 107 3.32 -11.63 -5.76
N GLN A 108 4.32 -11.25 -4.94
CA GLN A 108 4.35 -11.61 -3.53
C GLN A 108 3.21 -10.96 -2.73
N VAL A 109 2.90 -9.68 -2.99
CA VAL A 109 1.74 -8.99 -2.37
C VAL A 109 0.43 -9.69 -2.75
N ILE A 110 0.23 -10.00 -4.04
CA ILE A 110 -0.95 -10.70 -4.56
C ILE A 110 -1.10 -12.08 -3.93
N LEU A 111 0.00 -12.84 -3.84
CA LEU A 111 0.01 -14.17 -3.23
C LEU A 111 -0.41 -14.11 -1.77
N ARG A 112 0.19 -13.21 -0.98
CA ARG A 112 -0.14 -13.03 0.45
C ARG A 112 -1.60 -12.64 0.64
N LEU A 113 -2.12 -11.67 -0.12
CA LEU A 113 -3.54 -11.30 -0.07
C LEU A 113 -4.47 -12.48 -0.36
N SER A 114 -4.13 -13.27 -1.37
CA SER A 114 -4.95 -14.43 -1.78
C SER A 114 -4.94 -15.55 -0.72
N GLN A 115 -3.83 -15.73 0.01
CA GLN A 115 -3.72 -16.72 1.07
C GLN A 115 -4.58 -16.41 2.31
N TRP A 116 -4.93 -15.14 2.50
CA TRP A 116 -5.68 -14.63 3.65
C TRP A 116 -7.15 -14.32 3.35
N GLU A 117 -7.54 -14.20 2.07
CA GLU A 117 -8.89 -13.81 1.64
C GLU A 117 -10.01 -14.58 2.35
N SER A 118 -9.85 -15.89 2.55
CA SER A 118 -10.85 -16.75 3.21
C SER A 118 -10.65 -16.95 4.72
N LYS A 119 -9.57 -16.42 5.30
CA LYS A 119 -9.15 -16.71 6.68
C LYS A 119 -9.25 -15.52 7.62
N VAL A 120 -8.98 -14.35 7.08
CA VAL A 120 -8.85 -13.09 7.80
C VAL A 120 -10.07 -12.74 8.66
N ASP A 121 -11.29 -13.04 8.20
CA ASP A 121 -12.52 -12.77 8.95
C ASP A 121 -12.72 -13.73 10.14
N ASN A 122 -11.91 -14.79 10.24
CA ASN A 122 -11.93 -15.72 11.38
C ASN A 122 -10.95 -15.30 12.49
N ILE A 123 -10.13 -14.26 12.28
CA ILE A 123 -9.23 -13.74 13.31
C ILE A 123 -10.06 -12.93 14.32
N ASN A 124 -9.78 -13.07 15.62
CA ASN A 124 -10.48 -12.31 16.66
C ASN A 124 -10.34 -10.81 16.38
N PRO A 125 -11.45 -10.06 16.21
CA PRO A 125 -11.41 -8.62 15.90
C PRO A 125 -10.83 -7.75 17.03
N ASN A 126 -10.65 -8.31 18.23
CA ASN A 126 -9.98 -7.64 19.36
C ASN A 126 -8.45 -7.80 19.33
N TYR A 127 -7.90 -8.64 18.46
CA TYR A 127 -6.45 -8.71 18.23
C TYR A 127 -6.06 -7.61 17.26
N LYS A 128 -5.32 -6.62 17.77
CA LYS A 128 -5.02 -5.39 17.04
C LYS A 128 -3.55 -5.03 17.17
N VAL A 129 -3.04 -4.40 16.11
CA VAL A 129 -1.71 -3.80 16.06
C VAL A 129 -1.86 -2.31 15.77
N GLU A 130 -1.05 -1.48 16.42
CA GLU A 130 -1.11 -0.03 16.30
C GLU A 130 -0.51 0.46 14.98
N HIS A 131 -1.29 1.25 14.24
CA HIS A 131 -0.84 2.03 13.10
C HIS A 131 -0.56 3.46 13.55
N GLY A 132 0.62 4.01 13.23
CA GLY A 132 1.04 5.35 13.69
C GLY A 132 0.07 6.50 13.41
N GLY A 133 -0.62 6.50 12.25
CA GLY A 133 -1.72 7.44 11.95
C GLY A 133 -3.13 6.99 12.34
N SER A 134 -3.52 5.74 12.03
CA SER A 134 -4.90 5.26 12.11
C SER A 134 -5.29 4.66 13.48
N GLY A 135 -4.36 4.52 14.41
CA GLY A 135 -4.59 3.89 15.72
C GLY A 135 -4.61 2.37 15.65
N TRP A 136 -5.35 1.71 16.55
CA TRP A 136 -5.34 0.26 16.66
C TRP A 136 -6.27 -0.39 15.63
N LEU A 137 -5.68 -1.19 14.74
CA LEU A 137 -6.35 -1.87 13.65
C LEU A 137 -6.36 -3.39 13.85
N ASN A 138 -7.48 -4.03 13.54
CA ASN A 138 -7.58 -5.49 13.52
C ASN A 138 -7.09 -6.08 12.19
N ALA A 139 -7.07 -7.41 12.09
CA ALA A 139 -6.59 -8.11 10.90
C ALA A 139 -7.37 -7.77 9.61
N ARG A 140 -8.69 -7.64 9.69
CA ARG A 140 -9.54 -7.29 8.54
C ARG A 140 -9.20 -5.88 8.03
N GLU A 141 -9.04 -4.95 8.96
CA GLU A 141 -8.72 -3.57 8.69
C GLU A 141 -7.34 -3.44 8.02
N TRP A 142 -6.30 -4.06 8.59
CA TRP A 142 -4.98 -4.10 7.98
C TRP A 142 -4.98 -4.68 6.56
N TYR A 143 -5.76 -5.75 6.33
CA TYR A 143 -5.91 -6.32 5.00
C TYR A 143 -6.59 -5.35 4.02
N ASP A 144 -7.69 -4.71 4.43
CA ASP A 144 -8.41 -3.74 3.59
C ASP A 144 -7.54 -2.53 3.25
N LEU A 145 -6.66 -2.14 4.19
CA LEU A 145 -5.76 -1.00 4.03
C LEU A 145 -4.81 -1.16 2.84
N VAL A 146 -4.43 -2.40 2.48
CA VAL A 146 -3.62 -2.68 1.27
C VAL A 146 -4.34 -2.17 0.03
N GLY A 147 -5.61 -2.53 -0.15
CA GLY A 147 -6.40 -2.08 -1.28
C GLY A 147 -6.66 -0.58 -1.29
N MET A 148 -6.96 -0.02 -0.12
CA MET A 148 -7.12 1.42 0.08
C MET A 148 -5.86 2.20 -0.32
N HIS A 149 -4.68 1.68 0.02
CA HIS A 149 -3.40 2.28 -0.31
C HIS A 149 -3.12 2.25 -1.82
N PHE A 150 -3.30 1.11 -2.49
CA PHE A 150 -3.15 1.03 -3.94
C PHE A 150 -4.13 1.96 -4.68
N ARG A 151 -5.37 2.10 -4.19
CA ARG A 151 -6.32 3.09 -4.73
C ARG A 151 -5.87 4.53 -4.55
N HIS A 152 -5.33 4.86 -3.39
CA HIS A 152 -4.89 6.22 -3.06
C HIS A 152 -3.88 6.75 -4.10
N HIS A 153 -2.96 5.89 -4.54
CA HIS A 153 -1.89 6.25 -5.46
C HIS A 153 -2.28 6.25 -6.95
N LEU A 154 -3.51 5.91 -7.32
CA LEU A 154 -3.95 5.98 -8.73
C LEU A 154 -3.75 7.40 -9.31
N ARG A 155 -4.10 8.43 -8.53
CA ARG A 155 -3.91 9.82 -8.97
C ARG A 155 -2.44 10.21 -9.07
N GLN A 156 -1.59 9.74 -8.15
CA GLN A 156 -0.16 9.99 -8.23
C GLN A 156 0.44 9.30 -9.46
N LYS A 157 0.04 8.06 -9.75
CA LYS A 157 0.42 7.36 -10.97
C LYS A 157 0.07 8.16 -12.21
N ASP A 158 -1.19 8.60 -12.33
CA ASP A 158 -1.65 9.40 -13.48
C ASP A 158 -0.84 10.70 -13.62
N GLU A 159 -0.55 11.40 -12.51
CA GLU A 159 0.31 12.61 -12.50
C GLU A 159 1.74 12.32 -12.99
N LEU A 160 2.32 11.18 -12.58
CA LEU A 160 3.67 10.77 -12.99
C LEU A 160 3.72 10.33 -14.46
N GLU A 161 2.70 9.62 -14.93
CA GLU A 161 2.59 9.21 -16.34
C GLU A 161 2.48 10.41 -17.28
N GLN A 162 1.73 11.46 -16.90
CA GLN A 162 1.63 12.69 -17.68
C GLN A 162 2.96 13.46 -17.79
N ARG A 163 3.89 13.22 -16.87
CA ARG A 163 5.23 13.83 -16.85
C ARG A 163 6.26 13.03 -17.65
N LEU A 164 5.94 11.82 -18.12
CA LEU A 164 6.85 11.05 -18.96
C LEU A 164 7.10 11.81 -20.27
N VAL A 165 8.38 12.05 -20.58
CA VAL A 165 8.79 12.57 -21.89
C VAL A 165 8.40 11.52 -22.94
N LYS A 166 7.62 11.93 -23.94
CA LYS A 166 7.27 11.10 -25.10
C LYS A 166 8.48 10.89 -26.00
#